data_AF-A0A0E3P453-F1
#
_entry.id   AF-A0A0E3P453-F1
#
_cell.length_a   1.000
_cell.length_b   1.000
_cell.length_c   1.000
_cell.angle_alpha   90.00
_cell.angle_beta   90.00
_cell.angle_gamma   90.00
#
_symmetry.space_group_name_H-M   'P 1'
#
loop_
_entity.id
_entity.type
_entity.pdbx_description
1 polymer ?
#
loop_
_entity_poly.entity_id
_entity_poly.type
_entity_poly.pdbx_seq_one_letter_code
_entity_poly.pdbx_strand_id
1 'polypeptide(L)'
;MKKLETYKSPTSPDNSTGPKNPTSPEKPETYNTPKEILVLGHCLLNPLARLKGAKPATAIDPKGANIIQLPCPESMYLGMRRREITKDQLDHPAYRSFCRKIFTPLADMLEDLAANGIKLRIIGVPKSPSCGVYITSVGGEPGKSKEFHHSHAPGPGVFMEEIIKELEGRRVEFEIEDAGK
;
A
#
# COMPACT_ATOMS: atom_id res chain seq x y z
N MET A 1 27.15 11.73 -12.97
CA MET A 1 25.87 11.84 -12.23
C MET A 1 25.25 13.18 -12.58
N LYS A 2 24.05 13.21 -13.17
CA LYS A 2 23.34 14.47 -13.41
C LYS A 2 23.01 15.09 -12.05
N LYS A 3 23.40 16.35 -11.85
CA LYS A 3 23.13 17.10 -10.62
C LYS A 3 21.61 17.20 -10.47
N LEU A 4 21.07 16.76 -9.33
CA LEU A 4 19.67 17.00 -9.00
C LEU A 4 19.48 18.52 -8.95
N GLU A 5 18.65 19.08 -9.83
CA GLU A 5 18.23 20.47 -9.70
C GLU A 5 17.25 20.55 -8.54
N THR A 6 17.64 21.26 -7.48
CA THR A 6 16.76 21.56 -6.35
C THR A 6 15.59 22.42 -6.83
N TYR A 7 14.38 21.94 -6.59
CA TYR A 7 13.14 22.66 -6.84
C TYR A 7 13.18 24.05 -6.19
N LYS A 8 13.08 25.11 -7.01
CA LYS A 8 12.84 26.47 -6.55
C LYS A 8 11.34 26.73 -6.68
N SER A 9 10.67 27.01 -5.56
CA SER A 9 9.26 27.41 -5.56
C SER A 9 9.08 28.62 -6.48
N PRO A 10 8.07 28.63 -7.38
CA PRO A 10 7.73 29.82 -8.14
C PRO A 10 7.23 30.91 -7.18
N THR A 11 7.83 32.09 -7.24
CA THR A 11 7.27 33.30 -6.64
C THR A 11 6.04 33.70 -7.45
N SER A 12 4.88 33.77 -6.80
CA SER A 12 3.60 34.14 -7.41
C SER A 12 3.73 35.46 -8.17
N PRO A 13 3.34 35.55 -9.45
CA PRO A 13 3.17 36.83 -10.11
C PRO A 13 1.92 37.52 -9.58
N ASP A 14 2.07 38.81 -9.28
CA ASP A 14 1.00 39.73 -8.94
C ASP A 14 0.03 39.84 -10.12
N ASN A 15 -1.24 39.47 -9.92
CA ASN A 15 -2.20 39.25 -10.99
C ASN A 15 -3.27 40.33 -10.98
N SER A 16 -2.98 41.47 -11.60
CA SER A 16 -3.99 42.49 -11.93
C SER A 16 -4.24 42.52 -13.44
N THR A 17 -5.31 41.89 -13.91
CA THR A 17 -6.14 42.35 -15.06
C THR A 17 -7.43 41.52 -15.13
N GLY A 18 -8.55 42.21 -15.37
CA GLY A 18 -9.93 41.70 -15.27
C GLY A 18 -10.42 40.75 -16.39
N PRO A 19 -11.73 40.45 -16.43
CA PRO A 19 -12.26 39.16 -16.87
C PRO A 19 -12.45 39.06 -18.39
N LYS A 20 -12.14 37.88 -18.94
CA LYS A 20 -12.64 37.43 -20.24
C LYS A 20 -13.52 36.21 -20.02
N ASN A 21 -14.81 36.36 -20.29
CA ASN A 21 -15.77 35.25 -20.41
C ASN A 21 -15.37 34.33 -21.57
N PRO A 22 -15.52 33.01 -21.38
CA PRO A 22 -15.85 32.12 -22.49
C PRO A 22 -17.17 31.36 -22.20
N THR A 23 -18.10 31.52 -23.14
CA THR A 23 -18.93 30.48 -23.78
C THR A 23 -19.52 29.33 -22.94
N SER A 24 -20.86 29.32 -22.89
CA SER A 24 -21.87 28.23 -22.85
C SER A 24 -21.58 26.89 -22.16
N PRO A 25 -22.58 26.32 -21.45
CA PRO A 25 -22.42 25.06 -20.72
C PRO A 25 -22.25 23.89 -21.70
N GLU A 26 -21.06 23.28 -21.71
CA GLU A 26 -20.89 21.93 -22.24
C GLU A 26 -21.85 21.01 -21.47
N LYS A 27 -22.61 20.19 -22.22
CA LYS A 27 -23.39 19.08 -21.65
C LYS A 27 -22.47 18.29 -20.71
N PRO A 28 -22.94 17.85 -19.53
CA PRO A 28 -22.12 17.00 -18.69
C PRO A 28 -21.85 15.71 -19.46
N GLU A 29 -20.61 15.54 -19.92
CA GLU A 29 -20.11 14.24 -20.32
C GLU A 29 -20.36 13.32 -19.13
N THR A 30 -21.15 12.28 -19.33
CA THR A 30 -21.33 11.24 -18.32
C THR A 30 -20.00 10.51 -18.18
N TYR A 31 -19.11 11.05 -17.34
CA TYR A 31 -17.90 10.35 -16.93
C TYR A 31 -18.34 9.01 -16.35
N ASN A 32 -17.98 7.92 -17.04
CA ASN A 32 -18.19 6.58 -16.52
C ASN A 32 -17.33 6.46 -15.25
N THR A 33 -17.95 6.75 -14.11
CA THR A 33 -17.25 6.85 -12.83
C THR A 33 -16.61 5.51 -12.56
N PRO A 34 -15.29 5.45 -12.31
CA PRO A 34 -14.63 4.17 -12.11
C PRO A 34 -15.28 3.44 -10.95
N LYS A 35 -15.61 2.17 -11.15
CA LYS A 35 -16.38 1.39 -10.17
C LYS A 35 -15.50 0.64 -9.17
N GLU A 36 -14.18 0.67 -9.36
CA GLU A 36 -13.23 -0.11 -8.57
C GLU A 36 -11.91 0.66 -8.39
N ILE A 37 -11.30 0.47 -7.21
CA ILE A 37 -9.95 0.87 -6.90
C ILE A 37 -9.14 -0.31 -6.34
N LEU A 38 -7.91 -0.45 -6.84
CA LEU A 38 -6.95 -1.44 -6.38
C LEU A 38 -6.09 -0.87 -5.26
N VAL A 39 -6.05 -1.56 -4.13
CA VAL A 39 -5.23 -1.19 -2.97
C VAL A 39 -4.05 -2.15 -2.89
N LEU A 40 -2.88 -1.71 -3.32
CA LEU A 40 -1.77 -2.61 -3.66
C LEU A 40 -0.65 -2.57 -2.62
N GLY A 41 -0.17 -3.73 -2.19
CA GLY A 41 1.06 -3.86 -1.42
C GLY A 41 2.23 -3.15 -2.13
N HIS A 42 2.99 -2.33 -1.39
CA HIS A 42 3.96 -1.39 -1.97
C HIS A 42 4.89 -1.98 -3.03
N CYS A 43 5.47 -3.16 -2.76
CA CYS A 43 6.47 -3.76 -3.64
C CYS A 43 5.91 -4.38 -4.94
N LEU A 44 4.58 -4.42 -5.12
CA LEU A 44 3.94 -4.81 -6.39
C LEU A 44 4.10 -3.73 -7.47
N LEU A 45 4.25 -2.46 -7.06
CA LEU A 45 4.51 -1.33 -7.96
C LEU A 45 5.92 -0.75 -7.81
N ASN A 46 6.53 -0.90 -6.63
CA ASN A 46 7.89 -0.42 -6.37
C ASN A 46 8.79 -1.56 -5.86
N PRO A 47 9.39 -2.36 -6.75
CA PRO A 47 10.26 -3.48 -6.38
C PRO A 47 11.46 -3.07 -5.51
N LEU A 48 11.86 -1.79 -5.51
CA LEU A 48 12.96 -1.29 -4.69
C LEU A 48 12.66 -1.38 -3.19
N ALA A 49 11.38 -1.38 -2.78
CA ALA A 49 10.99 -1.51 -1.37
C ALA A 49 11.09 -2.96 -0.86
N ARG A 50 11.29 -3.93 -1.76
CA ARG A 50 11.39 -5.35 -1.41
C ARG A 50 12.72 -5.64 -0.73
N LEU A 51 12.74 -6.71 0.08
CA LEU A 51 13.97 -7.19 0.69
C LEU A 51 15.02 -7.48 -0.40
N LYS A 52 16.23 -6.95 -0.22
CA LYS A 52 17.33 -7.15 -1.16
C LYS A 52 17.67 -8.64 -1.27
N GLY A 53 17.75 -9.14 -2.51
CA GLY A 53 18.04 -10.56 -2.78
C GLY A 53 16.82 -11.48 -2.76
N ALA A 54 15.64 -10.99 -2.32
CA ALA A 54 14.41 -11.76 -2.43
C ALA A 54 13.97 -11.86 -3.89
N LYS A 55 13.26 -12.95 -4.22
CA LYS A 55 12.60 -13.11 -5.54
C LYS A 55 11.69 -11.91 -5.81
N PRO A 56 11.67 -11.35 -7.03
CA PRO A 56 10.76 -10.26 -7.38
C PRO A 56 9.31 -10.58 -7.02
N ALA A 57 8.56 -9.57 -6.58
CA ALA A 57 7.12 -9.72 -6.46
C ALA A 57 6.51 -9.78 -7.87
N THR A 58 5.34 -10.43 -8.01
CA THR A 58 4.55 -10.35 -9.23
C THR A 58 4.16 -8.89 -9.45
N ALA A 59 4.73 -8.26 -10.48
CA ALA A 59 4.42 -6.87 -10.79
C ALA A 59 2.98 -6.77 -11.30
N ILE A 60 2.29 -5.70 -10.89
CA ILE A 60 0.98 -5.34 -11.43
C ILE A 60 1.19 -4.19 -12.40
N ASP A 61 0.63 -4.28 -13.60
CA ASP A 61 0.66 -3.16 -14.55
C ASP A 61 -0.32 -2.08 -14.08
N PRO A 62 0.15 -0.88 -13.70
CA PRO A 62 -0.73 0.18 -13.23
C PRO A 62 -1.54 0.84 -14.34
N LYS A 63 -1.25 0.56 -15.62
CA LYS A 63 -1.91 1.25 -16.74
C LYS A 63 -3.42 0.99 -16.76
N GLY A 64 -4.18 2.08 -16.70
CA GLY A 64 -5.65 2.05 -16.79
C GLY A 64 -6.36 1.62 -15.51
N ALA A 65 -5.63 1.31 -14.43
CA ALA A 65 -6.21 0.98 -13.13
C ALA A 65 -6.21 2.18 -12.18
N ASN A 66 -7.26 2.32 -11.37
CA ASN A 66 -7.24 3.24 -10.22
C ASN A 66 -6.52 2.54 -9.07
N ILE A 67 -5.52 3.18 -8.49
CA ILE A 67 -4.61 2.54 -7.55
C ILE A 67 -4.39 3.42 -6.33
N ILE A 68 -4.49 2.81 -5.16
CA ILE A 68 -3.87 3.27 -3.92
C ILE A 68 -2.70 2.32 -3.62
N GLN A 69 -1.49 2.87 -3.54
CA GLN A 69 -0.33 2.10 -3.11
C GLN A 69 -0.23 2.14 -1.59
N LEU A 70 -0.30 0.98 -0.94
CA LEU A 70 -0.07 0.85 0.49
C LEU A 70 1.38 1.23 0.86
N PRO A 71 1.63 1.75 2.08
CA PRO A 71 2.99 1.84 2.61
C PRO A 71 3.60 0.44 2.75
N CYS A 72 4.93 0.37 2.69
CA CYS A 72 5.64 -0.86 3.07
C CYS A 72 5.94 -0.80 4.57
N PRO A 73 5.21 -1.53 5.43
CA PRO A 73 5.38 -1.42 6.88
C PRO A 73 6.78 -1.87 7.31
N GLU A 74 7.34 -2.90 6.69
CA GLU A 74 8.70 -3.39 6.97
C GLU A 74 9.77 -2.35 6.62
N SER A 75 9.67 -1.72 5.45
CA SER A 75 10.66 -0.71 5.02
C SER A 75 10.58 0.56 5.85
N MET A 76 9.40 0.96 6.29
CA MET A 76 9.23 2.13 7.17
C MET A 76 9.67 1.84 8.61
N TYR A 77 9.44 0.62 9.12
CA TYR A 77 9.75 0.26 10.50
C TYR A 77 11.19 -0.20 10.69
N LEU A 78 11.69 -1.07 9.79
CA LEU A 78 13.03 -1.68 9.87
C LEU A 78 14.06 -0.99 8.96
N GLY A 79 13.60 -0.16 8.04
CA GLY A 79 14.45 0.48 7.03
C GLY A 79 14.77 -0.41 5.83
N MET A 80 15.45 0.19 4.86
CA MET A 80 15.86 -0.48 3.61
C MET A 80 17.05 -1.43 3.76
N ARG A 81 17.81 -1.31 4.86
CA ARG A 81 18.98 -2.16 5.17
C ARG A 81 18.63 -3.36 6.07
N ARG A 82 17.33 -3.69 6.17
CA ARG A 82 16.85 -4.80 6.99
C ARG A 82 17.32 -6.15 6.46
N ARG A 83 17.36 -7.14 7.36
CA ARG A 83 17.51 -8.56 7.02
C ARG A 83 16.14 -9.20 6.80
N GLU A 84 16.15 -10.48 6.46
CA GLU A 84 14.98 -11.37 6.54
C GLU A 84 14.30 -11.24 7.90
N ILE A 85 12.97 -11.30 7.88
CA ILE A 85 12.12 -11.19 9.06
C ILE A 85 10.86 -12.04 8.81
N THR A 86 10.29 -12.60 9.86
CA THR A 86 9.06 -13.41 9.83
C THR A 86 7.93 -12.74 10.59
N LYS A 87 6.71 -13.27 10.41
CA LYS A 87 5.53 -12.82 11.14
C LYS A 87 5.75 -12.94 12.64
N ASP A 88 6.30 -14.05 13.14
CA ASP A 88 6.52 -14.26 14.57
C ASP A 88 7.40 -13.19 15.22
N GLN A 89 8.36 -12.65 14.46
CA GLN A 89 9.26 -11.59 14.92
C GLN A 89 8.63 -10.19 14.82
N LEU A 90 7.69 -9.99 13.91
CA LEU A 90 6.94 -8.74 13.72
C LEU A 90 5.66 -8.68 14.56
N ASP A 91 5.14 -9.82 14.99
CA ASP A 91 3.91 -9.90 15.78
C ASP A 91 4.14 -9.52 17.24
N HIS A 92 4.39 -8.24 17.45
CA HIS A 92 4.53 -7.65 18.77
C HIS A 92 3.76 -6.31 18.84
N PRO A 93 3.39 -5.85 20.05
CA PRO A 93 2.47 -4.73 20.21
C PRO A 93 2.90 -3.44 19.53
N ALA A 94 4.19 -3.11 19.57
CA ALA A 94 4.71 -1.89 18.95
C ALA A 94 4.62 -1.90 17.41
N TYR A 95 4.86 -3.04 16.76
CA TYR A 95 4.72 -3.14 15.31
C TYR A 95 3.26 -3.13 14.88
N ARG A 96 2.36 -3.84 15.59
CA ARG A 96 0.91 -3.76 15.35
C ARG A 96 0.38 -2.33 15.52
N SER A 97 0.82 -1.62 16.56
CA SER A 97 0.46 -0.21 16.77
C SER A 97 0.97 0.69 15.63
N PHE A 98 2.16 0.41 15.12
CA PHE A 98 2.72 1.09 13.97
C PHE A 98 1.89 0.81 12.70
N CYS A 99 1.54 -0.44 12.44
CA CYS A 99 0.68 -0.87 11.34
C CYS A 99 -0.67 -0.13 11.35
N ARG A 100 -1.37 -0.08 12.48
CA ARG A 100 -2.61 0.70 12.60
C ARG A 100 -2.38 2.16 12.26
N LYS A 101 -1.38 2.79 12.87
CA LYS A 101 -1.07 4.22 12.67
C LYS A 101 -0.82 4.59 11.21
N ILE A 102 -0.08 3.76 10.45
CA ILE A 102 0.19 4.05 9.05
C ILE A 102 -0.99 3.76 8.12
N PHE A 103 -1.92 2.92 8.55
CA PHE A 103 -3.10 2.57 7.76
C PHE A 103 -4.30 3.50 8.02
N THR A 104 -4.46 4.06 9.22
CA THR A 104 -5.57 4.95 9.57
C THR A 104 -5.92 5.98 8.49
N PRO A 105 -4.98 6.81 7.97
CA PRO A 105 -5.34 7.80 6.95
C PRO A 105 -5.80 7.18 5.62
N LEU A 106 -5.37 5.96 5.30
CA LEU A 106 -5.86 5.22 4.14
C LEU A 106 -7.23 4.62 4.43
N ALA A 107 -7.46 4.09 5.64
CA ALA A 107 -8.76 3.59 6.05
C ALA A 107 -9.85 4.68 5.96
N ASP A 108 -9.53 5.91 6.40
CA ASP A 108 -10.44 7.06 6.29
C ASP A 108 -10.82 7.35 4.83
N MET A 109 -9.84 7.29 3.92
CA MET A 109 -10.06 7.47 2.48
C MET A 109 -10.86 6.32 1.86
N LEU A 110 -10.54 5.07 2.24
CA LEU A 110 -11.20 3.88 1.72
C LEU A 110 -12.66 3.78 2.16
N GLU A 111 -12.95 4.19 3.39
CA GLU A 111 -14.32 4.30 3.91
C GLU A 111 -15.14 5.31 3.09
N ASP A 112 -14.59 6.50 2.82
CA ASP A 112 -15.26 7.51 2.00
C ASP A 112 -15.45 7.03 0.54
N LEU A 113 -14.44 6.39 -0.06
CA LEU A 113 -14.55 5.79 -1.39
C LEU A 113 -15.67 4.74 -1.44
N ALA A 114 -15.73 3.85 -0.46
CA ALA A 114 -16.78 2.83 -0.37
C ALA A 114 -18.17 3.47 -0.19
N ALA A 115 -18.29 4.52 0.63
CA ALA A 115 -19.53 5.27 0.81
C ALA A 115 -20.02 5.94 -0.49
N ASN A 116 -19.10 6.27 -1.40
CA ASN A 116 -19.39 6.79 -2.73
C ASN A 116 -19.60 5.69 -3.80
N GLY A 117 -19.72 4.42 -3.39
CA GLY A 117 -20.03 3.29 -4.27
C GLY A 117 -18.83 2.73 -5.04
N ILE A 118 -17.61 3.06 -4.63
CA ILE A 118 -16.39 2.50 -5.21
C ILE A 118 -16.09 1.14 -4.57
N LYS A 119 -15.93 0.10 -5.40
CA LYS A 119 -15.49 -1.22 -4.94
C LYS A 119 -14.00 -1.20 -4.58
N LEU A 120 -13.66 -1.78 -3.44
CA LEU A 120 -12.28 -1.87 -2.98
C LEU A 120 -11.76 -3.29 -3.21
N ARG A 121 -10.61 -3.41 -3.87
CA ARG A 121 -9.90 -4.69 -4.00
C ARG A 121 -8.47 -4.57 -3.53
N ILE A 122 -8.14 -5.26 -2.44
CA ILE A 122 -6.83 -5.23 -1.79
C ILE A 122 -5.98 -6.38 -2.33
N ILE A 123 -4.80 -6.06 -2.85
CA ILE A 123 -3.87 -7.08 -3.36
C ILE A 123 -2.61 -7.10 -2.50
N GLY A 124 -2.43 -8.23 -1.80
CA GLY A 124 -1.28 -8.50 -0.97
C GLY A 124 -0.10 -9.13 -1.69
N VAL A 125 0.96 -9.34 -0.92
CA VAL A 125 2.23 -9.86 -1.38
C VAL A 125 2.41 -11.26 -0.78
N PRO A 126 2.21 -12.33 -1.57
CA PRO A 126 2.26 -13.68 -1.02
C PRO A 126 3.55 -13.97 -0.29
N LYS A 127 3.43 -14.67 0.85
CA LYS A 127 4.52 -15.04 1.78
C LYS A 127 5.12 -13.88 2.56
N SER A 128 4.73 -12.63 2.33
CA SER A 128 5.22 -11.52 3.14
C SER A 128 4.78 -11.69 4.61
N PRO A 129 5.67 -11.44 5.58
CA PRO A 129 5.32 -11.49 7.01
C PRO A 129 4.34 -10.38 7.40
N SER A 130 4.20 -9.34 6.57
CA SER A 130 3.31 -8.21 6.81
C SER A 130 2.14 -8.17 5.82
N CYS A 131 2.43 -8.31 4.53
CA CYS A 131 1.47 -8.06 3.45
C CYS A 131 0.90 -9.33 2.80
N GLY A 132 1.21 -10.53 3.29
CA GLY A 132 0.61 -11.77 2.78
C GLY A 132 -0.87 -11.86 3.18
N VAL A 133 -1.71 -12.39 2.30
CA VAL A 133 -3.16 -12.58 2.57
C VAL A 133 -3.46 -14.02 2.98
N TYR A 134 -3.08 -14.98 2.13
CA TYR A 134 -3.40 -16.39 2.36
C TYR A 134 -2.26 -17.18 2.98
N ILE A 135 -1.02 -16.72 2.79
CA ILE A 135 0.18 -17.39 3.25
C ILE A 135 1.23 -16.36 3.68
N THR A 136 1.91 -16.66 4.79
CA THR A 136 2.90 -15.77 5.39
C THR A 136 4.16 -16.54 5.82
N SER A 137 5.28 -15.83 5.97
CA SER A 137 6.54 -16.44 6.39
C SER A 137 6.65 -16.44 7.92
N VAL A 138 6.90 -17.62 8.48
CA VAL A 138 6.99 -17.87 9.92
C VAL A 138 8.31 -18.55 10.28
N GLY A 139 8.64 -18.60 11.56
CA GLY A 139 9.89 -19.16 12.09
C GLY A 139 10.98 -18.10 12.22
N GLY A 140 12.23 -18.48 11.97
CA GLY A 140 13.38 -17.64 12.30
C GLY A 140 13.79 -17.83 13.76
N GLU A 141 14.99 -18.34 13.96
CA GLU A 141 15.54 -18.56 15.30
C GLU A 141 15.71 -17.22 16.02
N PRO A 142 15.29 -17.10 17.29
CA PRO A 142 15.59 -15.90 18.07
C PRO A 142 17.10 -15.79 18.30
N GLY A 143 17.61 -14.56 18.25
CA GLY A 143 19.03 -14.27 18.49
C GLY A 143 19.86 -14.14 17.22
N LYS A 144 21.17 -14.40 17.33
CA LYS A 144 22.11 -14.23 16.22
C LYS A 144 22.18 -15.51 15.43
N SER A 145 21.80 -15.45 14.15
CA SER A 145 22.05 -16.53 13.20
C SER A 145 22.85 -16.06 11.99
N LYS A 146 23.63 -16.98 11.41
CA LYS A 146 24.34 -16.76 10.15
C LYS A 146 23.42 -16.99 8.95
N GLU A 147 22.49 -17.94 9.09
CA GLU A 147 21.51 -18.30 8.09
C GLU A 147 20.11 -18.04 8.63
N PHE A 148 19.17 -17.66 7.77
CA PHE A 148 17.82 -17.38 8.20
C PHE A 148 16.88 -18.51 7.77
N HIS A 149 16.59 -19.43 8.70
CA HIS A 149 15.66 -20.52 8.45
C HIS A 149 14.23 -20.09 8.76
N HIS A 150 13.38 -20.13 7.74
CA HIS A 150 11.95 -19.83 7.85
C HIS A 150 11.14 -20.83 7.03
N SER A 151 9.86 -20.92 7.33
CA SER A 151 8.88 -21.69 6.57
C SER A 151 7.70 -20.80 6.19
N HIS A 152 6.67 -21.40 5.58
CA HIS A 152 5.44 -20.70 5.27
C HIS A 152 4.27 -21.37 5.96
N ALA A 153 3.39 -20.56 6.54
CA ALA A 153 2.15 -21.00 7.17
C ALA A 153 0.94 -20.31 6.55
N PRO A 154 -0.24 -20.95 6.54
CA PRO A 154 -1.49 -20.30 6.15
C PRO A 154 -1.80 -19.09 7.03
N GLY A 155 -2.44 -18.10 6.43
CA GLY A 155 -2.95 -16.91 7.09
C GLY A 155 -2.25 -15.61 6.69
N PRO A 156 -2.83 -14.48 7.11
CA PRO A 156 -2.33 -13.16 6.76
C PRO A 156 -1.05 -12.78 7.52
N GLY A 157 -0.29 -11.87 6.93
CA GLY A 157 0.76 -11.15 7.63
C GLY A 157 0.20 -10.08 8.58
N VAL A 158 1.06 -9.56 9.46
CA VAL A 158 0.63 -8.66 10.55
C VAL A 158 -0.09 -7.40 10.04
N PHE A 159 0.37 -6.81 8.93
CA PHE A 159 -0.26 -5.60 8.40
C PHE A 159 -1.64 -5.90 7.78
N MET A 160 -1.78 -7.02 7.08
CA MET A 160 -3.08 -7.43 6.53
C MET A 160 -4.09 -7.76 7.62
N GLU A 161 -3.67 -8.35 8.74
CA GLU A 161 -4.56 -8.55 9.89
C GLU A 161 -5.11 -7.23 10.43
N GLU A 162 -4.26 -6.21 10.60
CA GLU A 162 -4.70 -4.91 11.10
C GLU A 162 -5.57 -4.18 10.06
N ILE A 163 -5.30 -4.32 8.76
CA ILE A 163 -6.14 -3.77 7.68
C ILE A 163 -7.53 -4.40 7.70
N ILE A 164 -7.62 -5.73 7.71
CA ILE A 164 -8.88 -6.47 7.72
C ILE A 164 -9.71 -6.03 8.93
N LYS A 165 -9.10 -6.06 10.12
CA LYS A 165 -9.76 -5.67 11.37
C LYS A 165 -10.28 -4.23 11.34
N GLU A 166 -9.48 -3.30 10.82
CA GLU A 166 -9.85 -1.88 10.75
C GLU A 166 -11.04 -1.67 9.79
N LEU A 167 -11.01 -2.25 8.59
CA LEU A 167 -12.07 -2.10 7.60
C LEU A 167 -13.36 -2.82 8.03
N GLU A 168 -13.26 -4.02 8.59
CA GLU A 168 -14.42 -4.73 9.17
C GLU A 168 -15.03 -3.95 10.32
N GLY A 169 -14.20 -3.36 11.20
CA GLY A 169 -14.65 -2.51 12.30
C GLY A 169 -15.43 -1.28 11.84
N ARG A 170 -15.06 -0.73 10.67
CA ARG A 170 -15.76 0.38 9.99
C ARG A 170 -16.93 -0.07 9.12
N ARG A 171 -17.15 -1.38 8.96
CA ARG A 171 -18.16 -1.96 8.07
C ARG A 171 -17.97 -1.57 6.60
N VAL A 172 -16.71 -1.44 6.17
CA VAL A 172 -16.36 -1.20 4.78
C VAL A 172 -16.33 -2.54 4.04
N GLU A 173 -17.01 -2.62 2.89
CA GLU A 173 -16.97 -3.79 2.01
C GLU A 173 -15.69 -3.77 1.15
N PHE A 174 -14.99 -4.90 1.07
CA PHE A 174 -13.79 -5.05 0.26
C PHE A 174 -13.56 -6.51 -0.18
N GLU A 175 -12.88 -6.67 -1.31
CA GLU A 175 -12.28 -7.93 -1.74
C GLU A 175 -10.78 -7.94 -1.39
N ILE A 176 -10.21 -9.11 -1.11
CA ILE A 176 -8.79 -9.24 -0.77
C ILE A 176 -8.19 -10.54 -1.31
N GLU A 177 -6.98 -10.48 -1.88
CA GLU A 177 -6.25 -11.64 -2.40
C GLU A 177 -4.73 -11.42 -2.44
N ASP A 178 -3.96 -12.50 -2.60
CA ASP A 178 -2.53 -12.40 -2.90
C ASP A 178 -2.32 -12.17 -4.41
N ALA A 179 -1.32 -11.35 -4.77
CA ALA A 179 -0.95 -11.12 -6.17
C ALA A 179 -0.62 -12.44 -6.91
N GLY A 180 -1.20 -12.61 -8.09
CA GLY A 180 -0.97 -13.78 -8.96
C GLY A 180 -1.81 -15.00 -8.62
N LYS A 181 -2.87 -14.83 -7.83
CA LYS A 181 -3.93 -15.82 -7.64
C LYS A 181 -5.19 -15.44 -8.40
#